data_AF-A0A928T7U4-F1
#
_entry.id   AF-A0A928T7U4-F1
#
_cell.length_a   1.000
_cell.length_b   1.000
_cell.length_c   1.000
_cell.angle_alpha   90.00
_cell.angle_beta   90.00
_cell.angle_gamma   90.00
#
_symmetry.space_group_name_H-M   'P 1'
#
loop_
_entity.id
_entity.type
_entity.pdbx_description
1 polymer ?
#
loop_
_entity_poly.entity_id
_entity_poly.type
_entity_poly.pdbx_seq_one_letter_code
_entity_poly.pdbx_strand_id
1 'polypeptide(L)'
;MLDAQRNRGAIYREEILFARKLLWCHMIGGAAILALLLFHELFAWFGGALVWYAATVFTMLGFMNEQRCCRWLLGGLFAVLASSGIYFTTTVFPGLEPVKAPLIPHSFLPVWVGMANLAYAGGTVMMLFSNRIRKAGSVGFSLW
;
A
#
# COMPACT_ATOMS: atom_id res chain seq x y z
N MET A 1 -30.92 -16.92 13.29
CA MET A 1 -29.95 -16.91 14.43
C MET A 1 -28.60 -17.54 14.09
N LEU A 2 -28.52 -18.52 13.18
CA LEU A 2 -27.25 -19.13 12.74
C LEU A 2 -26.32 -18.18 11.96
N ASP A 3 -26.86 -17.28 11.12
CA ASP A 3 -26.02 -16.34 10.35
C ASP A 3 -25.32 -15.29 11.21
N ALA A 4 -25.97 -14.83 12.29
CA ALA A 4 -25.37 -13.90 13.23
C ALA A 4 -24.22 -14.54 14.03
N GLN A 5 -24.31 -15.83 14.37
CA GLN A 5 -23.21 -16.56 15.01
C GLN A 5 -22.09 -16.92 14.01
N ARG A 6 -22.44 -17.25 12.76
CA ARG A 6 -21.48 -17.46 11.66
C ARG A 6 -20.67 -16.19 11.38
N ASN A 7 -21.31 -15.02 11.39
CA ASN A 7 -20.63 -13.73 11.26
C ASN A 7 -19.80 -13.36 12.49
N ARG A 8 -20.26 -13.63 13.72
CA ARG A 8 -19.46 -13.40 14.93
C ARG A 8 -18.18 -14.24 14.97
N GLY A 9 -18.25 -15.50 14.52
CA GLY A 9 -17.06 -16.35 14.37
C GLY A 9 -16.15 -15.95 13.20
N ALA A 10 -16.69 -15.28 12.17
CA ALA A 10 -15.91 -14.82 11.02
C ALA A 10 -14.97 -13.65 11.37
N ILE A 11 -15.38 -12.74 12.26
CA ILE A 11 -14.59 -11.55 12.64
C ILE A 11 -13.21 -11.90 13.22
N TYR A 12 -13.11 -13.02 13.95
CA TYR A 12 -11.87 -13.47 14.61
C TYR A 12 -11.07 -14.49 13.80
N ARG A 13 -11.44 -14.73 12.54
CA ARG A 13 -10.67 -15.64 11.68
C ARG A 13 -9.29 -15.07 11.42
N GLU A 14 -8.27 -15.92 11.55
CA GLU A 14 -6.88 -15.53 11.36
C GLU A 14 -6.63 -14.92 9.98
N GLU A 15 -7.31 -15.41 8.93
CA GLU A 15 -7.23 -14.83 7.59
C GLU A 15 -7.69 -13.37 7.52
N ILE A 16 -8.76 -13.02 8.23
CA ILE A 16 -9.33 -11.66 8.25
C ILE A 16 -8.44 -10.74 9.08
N LEU A 17 -7.95 -11.20 10.24
CA LEU A 17 -7.01 -10.43 11.06
C LEU A 17 -5.70 -10.15 10.31
N PHE A 18 -5.21 -11.13 9.53
CA PHE A 18 -4.03 -10.96 8.70
C PHE A 18 -4.26 -9.93 7.59
N ALA A 19 -5.37 -10.04 6.86
CA ALA A 19 -5.72 -9.09 5.81
C ALA A 19 -5.88 -7.66 6.37
N ARG A 20 -6.56 -7.53 7.52
CA ARG A 20 -6.75 -6.27 8.23
C ARG A 20 -5.42 -5.63 8.63
N LYS A 21 -4.49 -6.40 9.21
CA LYS A 21 -3.16 -5.90 9.57
C LYS A 21 -2.39 -5.41 8.34
N LEU A 22 -2.42 -6.18 7.25
CA LEU A 22 -1.76 -5.78 6.01
C LEU A 22 -2.35 -4.48 5.44
N LEU A 23 -3.67 -4.33 5.43
CA LEU A 23 -4.32 -3.10 4.98
C LEU A 23 -4.05 -1.91 5.90
N TRP A 24 -3.97 -2.11 7.22
CA TRP A 24 -3.53 -1.08 8.16
C TRP A 24 -2.08 -0.65 7.91
N CYS A 25 -1.17 -1.60 7.70
CA CYS A 25 0.21 -1.31 7.33
C CYS A 25 0.28 -0.49 6.03
N HIS A 26 -0.57 -0.82 5.05
CA HIS A 26 -0.68 -0.04 3.82
C HIS A 26 -1.15 1.40 4.08
N MET A 27 -2.22 1.60 4.87
CA MET A 27 -2.72 2.95 5.16
C MET A 27 -1.66 3.81 5.86
N ILE A 28 -0.99 3.26 6.87
CA ILE A 28 0.06 3.98 7.60
C ILE A 28 1.27 4.24 6.69
N GLY A 29 1.72 3.20 5.98
CA GLY A 29 2.89 3.29 5.10
C GLY A 29 2.68 4.24 3.92
N GLY A 30 1.50 4.21 3.29
CA GLY A 30 1.15 5.11 2.20
C GLY A 30 1.09 6.57 2.65
N ALA A 31 0.47 6.84 3.82
CA ALA A 31 0.49 8.18 4.40
C ALA A 31 1.91 8.66 4.73
N ALA A 32 2.77 7.78 5.24
CA ALA A 32 4.16 8.10 5.52
C ALA A 32 4.95 8.45 4.24
N ILE A 33 4.74 7.72 3.14
CA ILE A 33 5.35 8.04 1.83
C ILE A 33 4.93 9.43 1.36
N LEU A 34 3.64 9.77 1.47
CA LEU A 34 3.15 11.10 1.09
C LEU A 34 3.80 12.21 1.92
N ALA A 35 3.88 12.02 3.24
CA ALA A 35 4.54 12.98 4.13
C ALA A 35 6.04 13.13 3.80
N LEU A 36 6.73 12.02 3.54
CA LEU A 36 8.14 12.04 3.17
C LEU A 36 8.37 12.77 1.84
N LEU A 37 7.52 12.56 0.84
CA LEU A 37 7.61 13.29 -0.44
C LEU A 37 7.40 14.81 -0.25
N LEU A 38 6.48 15.22 0.63
CA LEU A 38 6.31 16.64 0.97
C LEU A 38 7.53 17.22 1.69
N PHE A 39 8.11 16.50 2.66
CA PHE A 39 9.28 16.98 3.39
C PHE A 39 10.56 17.04 2.56
N HIS A 40 10.63 16.29 1.46
CA HIS A 40 11.70 16.39 0.47
C HIS A 40 11.33 17.34 -0.69
N GLU A 41 10.23 18.08 -0.59
CA GLU A 41 9.75 19.05 -1.60
C GLU A 41 9.54 18.44 -3.00
N LEU A 42 9.31 17.13 -3.08
CA LEU A 42 9.08 16.41 -4.33
C LEU A 42 7.61 16.51 -4.77
N PHE A 43 7.12 17.74 -4.98
CA PHE A 43 5.68 18.02 -5.15
C PHE A 43 5.02 17.30 -6.33
N ALA A 44 5.72 17.16 -7.47
CA ALA A 44 5.19 16.43 -8.62
C ALA A 44 4.99 14.93 -8.30
N TRP A 45 5.98 14.32 -7.63
CA TRP A 45 5.91 12.93 -7.18
C TRP A 45 4.88 12.74 -6.07
N PHE A 46 4.75 13.72 -5.17
CA PHE A 46 3.69 13.75 -4.18
C PHE A 46 2.31 13.73 -4.86
N GLY A 47 2.07 14.55 -5.88
CA GLY A 47 0.81 14.55 -6.62
C GLY A 47 0.47 13.19 -7.23
N GLY A 48 1.45 12.56 -7.90
CA GLY A 48 1.29 11.21 -8.44
C GLY A 48 1.04 10.15 -7.36
N ALA A 49 1.81 10.20 -6.27
CA ALA A 49 1.65 9.30 -5.13
C ALA A 49 0.30 9.48 -4.43
N LEU A 50 -0.24 10.71 -4.37
CA LEU A 50 -1.53 11.01 -3.77
C LEU A 50 -2.67 10.37 -4.57
N VAL A 51 -2.64 10.51 -5.91
CA VAL A 51 -3.61 9.87 -6.80
C VAL A 51 -3.52 8.35 -6.69
N TRP A 52 -2.30 7.80 -6.69
CA TRP A 52 -2.07 6.38 -6.48
C TRP A 52 -2.61 5.90 -5.12
N TYR A 53 -2.34 6.64 -4.05
CA TYR A 53 -2.80 6.29 -2.71
C TYR A 53 -4.33 6.32 -2.63
N ALA A 54 -4.99 7.34 -3.17
CA ALA A 54 -6.45 7.38 -3.27
C ALA A 54 -7.02 6.18 -4.06
N ALA A 55 -6.39 5.81 -5.17
CA ALA A 55 -6.78 4.62 -5.93
C ALA A 55 -6.63 3.33 -5.11
N THR A 56 -5.54 3.17 -4.35
CA THR A 56 -5.38 2.00 -3.46
C THR A 56 -6.43 1.94 -2.35
N VAL A 57 -6.82 3.09 -1.78
CA VAL A 57 -7.86 3.15 -0.75
C VAL A 57 -9.23 2.79 -1.33
N PHE A 58 -9.59 3.35 -2.50
CA PHE A 58 -10.86 3.01 -3.16
C PHE A 58 -10.95 1.52 -3.50
N THR A 59 -9.85 0.94 -3.96
CA THR A 59 -9.80 -0.46 -4.38
C THR A 59 -9.74 -1.40 -3.19
N MET A 60 -9.13 -0.97 -2.08
CA MET A 60 -9.24 -1.64 -0.79
C MET A 60 -10.70 -1.74 -0.31
N LEU A 61 -11.49 -0.68 -0.43
CA LEU A 61 -12.92 -0.72 -0.09
C LEU A 61 -13.69 -1.76 -0.94
N GLY A 62 -13.39 -1.83 -2.24
CA GLY A 62 -13.96 -2.87 -3.11
C GLY A 62 -13.55 -4.28 -2.68
N PHE A 63 -12.29 -4.47 -2.31
CA PHE A 63 -11.77 -5.76 -1.82
C PHE A 63 -12.44 -6.21 -0.51
N MET A 64 -12.70 -5.27 0.40
CA MET A 64 -13.42 -5.50 1.65
C MET A 64 -14.89 -5.91 1.41
N ASN A 65 -15.49 -5.47 0.30
CA ASN A 65 -16.84 -5.80 -0.14
C ASN A 65 -16.88 -6.99 -1.13
N GLU A 66 -16.02 -7.99 -0.92
CA GLU A 66 -16.01 -9.27 -1.65
C GLU A 66 -15.69 -9.20 -3.15
N GLN A 67 -15.25 -8.04 -3.66
CA GLN A 67 -14.92 -7.91 -5.08
C GLN A 67 -13.53 -8.49 -5.37
N ARG A 68 -13.53 -9.69 -5.98
CA ARG A 68 -12.30 -10.42 -6.31
C ARG A 68 -11.36 -9.66 -7.25
N CYS A 69 -11.90 -8.85 -8.16
CA CYS A 69 -11.11 -8.03 -9.08
C CYS A 69 -10.25 -7.00 -8.31
N CYS A 70 -10.79 -6.43 -7.25
CA CYS A 70 -10.09 -5.45 -6.43
C CYS A 70 -8.85 -6.01 -5.74
N ARG A 71 -8.82 -7.32 -5.40
CA ARG A 71 -7.59 -7.96 -4.87
C ARG A 71 -6.45 -7.92 -5.89
N TRP A 72 -6.74 -8.32 -7.13
CA TRP A 72 -5.75 -8.34 -8.20
C TRP A 72 -5.29 -6.94 -8.56
N LEU A 73 -6.24 -6.01 -8.64
CA LEU A 73 -5.96 -4.62 -8.92
C LEU A 73 -5.12 -3.97 -7.81
N LEU A 74 -5.41 -4.25 -6.53
CA LEU A 74 -4.61 -3.77 -5.41
C LEU A 74 -3.18 -4.33 -5.43
N GLY A 75 -3.03 -5.62 -5.77
CA GLY A 75 -1.71 -6.22 -6.03
C GLY A 75 -0.97 -5.52 -7.18
N GLY A 76 -1.66 -5.22 -8.27
CA GLY A 76 -1.10 -4.45 -9.39
C GLY A 76 -0.68 -3.03 -8.99
N LEU A 77 -1.50 -2.32 -8.22
CA LEU A 77 -1.16 -0.98 -7.71
C LEU A 77 0.07 -1.02 -6.79
N PHE A 78 0.22 -2.05 -5.96
CA PHE A 78 1.41 -2.21 -5.14
C PHE A 78 2.66 -2.47 -5.99
N ALA A 79 2.53 -3.27 -7.06
CA ALA A 79 3.62 -3.51 -8.00
C ALA A 79 4.02 -2.23 -8.75
N VAL A 80 3.05 -1.39 -9.12
CA VAL A 80 3.29 -0.08 -9.74
C VAL A 80 4.10 0.82 -8.82
N LEU A 81 3.79 0.87 -7.52
CA LEU A 81 4.58 1.69 -6.59
C LEU A 81 6.01 1.17 -6.46
N ALA A 82 6.19 -0.15 -6.27
CA ALA A 82 7.52 -0.75 -6.17
C ALA A 82 8.36 -0.49 -7.44
N SER A 83 7.74 -0.59 -8.62
CA SER A 83 8.40 -0.31 -9.89
C SER A 83 8.72 1.17 -10.05
N SER A 84 7.78 2.05 -9.66
CA SER A 84 7.97 3.50 -9.69
C SER A 84 9.11 3.94 -8.80
N GLY A 85 9.28 3.33 -7.62
CA GLY A 85 10.39 3.65 -6.74
C GLY A 85 11.75 3.17 -7.27
N ILE A 86 11.80 2.04 -8.00
CA ILE A 86 13.04 1.62 -8.70
C ILE A 86 13.39 2.62 -9.81
N TYR A 87 12.39 3.03 -10.60
CA TYR A 87 12.59 4.06 -11.61
C TYR A 87 13.06 5.38 -10.99
N PHE A 88 12.44 5.79 -9.88
CA PHE A 88 12.83 6.98 -9.15
C PHE A 88 14.29 6.93 -8.68
N THR A 89 14.74 5.84 -8.05
CA THR A 89 16.10 5.74 -7.51
C THR A 89 17.17 5.62 -8.60
N THR A 90 16.87 4.97 -9.72
CA THR A 90 17.84 4.71 -10.80
C THR A 90 17.93 5.85 -11.81
N THR A 91 16.81 6.52 -12.10
CA THR A 91 16.72 7.47 -13.22
C THR A 91 16.51 8.90 -12.75
N VAL A 92 15.68 9.11 -11.72
CA VAL A 92 15.26 10.46 -11.31
C VAL A 92 16.21 11.02 -10.25
N PHE A 93 16.50 10.24 -9.21
CA PHE A 93 17.31 10.64 -8.07
C PHE A 93 18.71 11.15 -8.46
N PRO A 94 19.46 10.51 -9.39
CA PRO A 94 20.78 11.02 -9.79
C PRO A 94 20.75 12.40 -10.46
N GLY A 95 19.60 12.79 -11.05
CA GLY A 95 19.41 14.07 -11.72
C GLY A 95 18.78 15.14 -10.82
N LEU A 96 18.48 14.86 -9.55
CA LEU A 96 17.93 15.84 -8.64
C LEU A 96 19.03 16.80 -8.19
N GLU A 97 18.92 18.07 -8.59
CA GLU A 97 19.73 19.12 -8.00
C GLU A 97 19.38 19.28 -6.52
N PRO A 98 20.39 19.39 -5.62
CA PRO A 98 20.12 19.62 -4.22
C PRO A 98 19.47 20.99 -4.06
N VAL A 99 18.19 21.01 -3.68
CA VAL A 99 17.49 22.24 -3.32
C VAL A 99 18.23 22.87 -2.12
N LYS A 100 18.26 24.21 -2.06
CA LYS A 100 18.84 24.93 -0.92
C LYS A 100 18.01 24.61 0.34
N ALA A 101 18.55 23.73 1.18
CA ALA A 101 18.07 23.37 2.52
C ALA A 101 16.67 22.71 2.59
N PRO A 102 16.50 21.47 2.06
CA PRO A 102 15.27 20.70 2.31
C PRO A 102 15.13 20.39 3.80
N LEU A 103 13.88 20.23 4.27
CA LEU A 103 13.57 19.82 5.66
C LEU A 103 14.24 18.49 6.03
N ILE A 104 14.36 17.57 5.07
CA ILE A 104 15.09 16.31 5.20
C ILE A 104 16.14 16.21 4.08
N PRO A 105 17.41 15.87 4.41
CA PRO A 105 18.44 15.72 3.40
C PRO A 105 18.11 14.67 2.34
N HIS A 106 18.35 14.98 1.06
CA HIS A 106 18.13 14.07 -0.07
C HIS A 106 18.92 12.75 0.03
N SER A 107 19.99 12.69 0.85
CA SER A 107 20.73 11.45 1.11
C SER A 107 19.87 10.35 1.73
N PHE A 108 18.75 10.69 2.40
CA PHE A 108 17.82 9.72 2.94
C PHE A 108 16.81 9.19 1.92
N LEU A 109 16.65 9.83 0.75
CA LEU A 109 15.69 9.41 -0.29
C LEU A 109 15.87 7.94 -0.69
N PRO A 110 17.08 7.45 -1.06
CA PRO A 110 17.24 6.07 -1.50
C PRO A 110 16.91 5.06 -0.40
N VAL A 111 17.16 5.42 0.87
CA VAL A 111 16.96 4.54 2.02
C VAL A 111 15.47 4.26 2.23
N TRP A 112 14.65 5.31 2.38
CA TRP A 112 13.23 5.10 2.64
C TRP A 112 12.46 4.66 1.38
N VAL A 113 12.86 5.13 0.19
CA VAL A 113 12.27 4.64 -1.08
C VAL A 113 12.58 3.15 -1.25
N GLY A 114 13.79 2.71 -0.93
CA GLY A 114 14.18 1.29 -0.95
C GLY A 114 13.33 0.44 0.01
N MET A 115 13.14 0.90 1.25
CA MET A 115 12.27 0.21 2.22
C MET A 115 10.81 0.16 1.75
N ALA A 116 10.28 1.25 1.20
CA ALA A 116 8.94 1.29 0.63
C ALA A 116 8.81 0.27 -0.52
N ASN A 117 9.76 0.23 -1.46
CA ASN A 117 9.73 -0.72 -2.56
C ASN A 117 9.69 -2.16 -2.09
N LEU A 118 10.52 -2.53 -1.10
CA LEU A 118 10.52 -3.88 -0.54
C LEU A 118 9.19 -4.21 0.14
N ALA A 119 8.63 -3.27 0.92
CA ALA A 119 7.34 -3.46 1.59
C ALA A 119 6.20 -3.67 0.58
N TYR A 120 6.14 -2.86 -0.48
CA TYR A 120 5.09 -2.96 -1.51
C TYR A 120 5.30 -4.12 -2.48
N ALA A 121 6.54 -4.52 -2.75
CA ALA A 121 6.83 -5.78 -3.45
C ALA A 121 6.36 -6.99 -2.63
N GLY A 122 6.65 -7.01 -1.33
CA GLY A 122 6.13 -8.02 -0.40
C GLY A 122 4.60 -8.02 -0.36
N GLY A 123 3.97 -6.84 -0.24
CA GLY A 123 2.53 -6.67 -0.29
C GLY A 123 1.90 -7.19 -1.59
N THR A 124 2.57 -6.97 -2.73
CA THR A 124 2.18 -7.51 -4.04
C THR A 124 2.14 -9.04 -4.01
N VAL A 125 3.24 -9.66 -3.59
CA VAL A 125 3.34 -11.12 -3.50
C VAL A 125 2.25 -11.68 -2.57
N MET A 126 2.02 -11.03 -1.42
CA MET A 126 0.98 -11.41 -0.47
C MET A 126 -0.43 -11.29 -1.09
N MET A 127 -0.73 -10.20 -1.80
CA MET A 127 -2.03 -10.00 -2.46
C MET A 127 -2.32 -11.04 -3.53
N LEU A 128 -1.32 -11.37 -4.36
CA LEU A 128 -1.47 -12.28 -5.49
C LEU A 128 -1.54 -13.74 -5.04
N PHE A 129 -0.62 -14.16 -4.16
CA PHE A 129 -0.37 -15.58 -3.88
C PHE A 129 -0.85 -16.06 -2.51
N SER A 130 -1.13 -15.18 -1.54
CA SER A 130 -1.54 -15.62 -0.20
C SER A 130 -2.95 -16.20 -0.20
N ASN A 131 -3.04 -17.48 0.17
CA ASN A 131 -4.31 -18.16 0.41
C ASN A 131 -5.14 -17.49 1.52
N ARG A 132 -4.48 -16.87 2.51
CA ARG A 132 -5.17 -16.16 3.62
C ARG A 132 -5.88 -14.92 3.10
N ILE A 133 -5.21 -14.10 2.29
CA ILE A 133 -5.79 -12.90 1.68
C ILE A 133 -6.94 -13.27 0.74
N ARG A 134 -6.76 -14.33 -0.06
CA ARG A 134 -7.82 -14.82 -0.95
C ARG A 134 -9.07 -15.26 -0.18
N LYS A 135 -8.90 -15.98 0.93
CA LYS A 135 -10.01 -16.41 1.79
C LYS A 135 -10.71 -15.21 2.44
N ALA A 136 -9.95 -14.27 3.00
CA ALA A 136 -10.51 -13.06 3.59
C ALA A 136 -11.36 -12.25 2.59
N GLY A 137 -10.84 -12.03 1.39
CA GLY A 137 -11.57 -11.32 0.33
C GLY A 137 -12.76 -12.08 -0.26
N SER A 138 -12.92 -13.38 0.03
CA SER A 138 -14.09 -14.15 -0.43
C SER A 138 -15.25 -14.15 0.56
N VAL A 139 -14.98 -13.79 1.82
CA VAL A 139 -15.97 -13.72 2.91
C VAL A 139 -16.42 -12.28 3.15
N GLY A 140 -15.61 -11.30 2.73
CA GLY A 140 -15.84 -9.90 3.05
C GLY A 140 -15.43 -9.60 4.48
N PHE A 141 -14.98 -8.37 4.73
CA PHE A 141 -14.59 -7.96 6.08
C PHE A 141 -14.49 -6.44 6.22
N SER A 142 -14.65 -5.95 7.45
CA SER A 142 -14.40 -4.56 7.84
C SER A 142 -12.99 -4.37 8.42
N LEU A 143 -12.49 -3.13 8.37
CA LEU A 143 -11.22 -2.72 8.97
C LEU A 143 -11.31 -2.61 10.51
N TRP A 144 -12.52 -2.45 11.04
CA TRP A 144 -12.89 -2.39 12.47
C TRP A 144 -13.70 -3.62 12.85
#